data_AF-A0AAW2XHL5-F1
#
_entry.id   AF-A0AAW2XHL5-F1
#
_cell.length_a   1.000
_cell.length_b   1.000
_cell.length_c   1.000
_cell.angle_alpha   90.00
_cell.angle_beta   90.00
_cell.angle_gamma   90.00
#
_symmetry.space_group_name_H-M   'P 1'
#
loop_
_entity.id
_entity.type
_entity.pdbx_description
1 polymer ?
#
loop_
_entity_poly.entity_id
_entity_poly.type
_entity_poly.pdbx_seq_one_letter_code
_entity_poly.pdbx_strand_id
1 'polypeptide(L)' 'ALKDGMSEKVEVATKFGQRIVDGKRVVSSEPVHVRAACEESLKRLGVDCIDLYFQHRVDTRLPIEVTVSP' A
#
# COMPACT_ATOMS: atom_id res chain seq x y z
N ALA A 1 -6.46 -17.79 3.64
CA ALA A 1 -5.05 -17.90 4.07
C ALA A 1 -4.84 -17.25 5.43
N LEU A 2 -5.25 -15.99 5.63
CA LEU A 2 -5.00 -15.26 6.89
C LEU A 2 -6.12 -15.35 7.95
N LYS A 3 -7.16 -16.15 7.71
CA LYS A 3 -8.31 -16.31 8.64
C LYS A 3 -7.96 -17.23 9.83
N ASP A 4 -8.88 -17.35 10.77
CA ASP A 4 -8.82 -18.32 11.89
C ASP A 4 -7.53 -18.19 12.73
N GLY A 5 -7.15 -16.93 13.00
CA GLY A 5 -5.96 -16.58 13.79
C GLY A 5 -4.63 -16.71 13.06
N MET A 6 -4.62 -17.03 11.75
CA MET A 6 -3.36 -17.13 10.99
C MET A 6 -2.68 -15.77 10.79
N SER A 7 -3.44 -14.67 10.72
CA SER A 7 -2.89 -13.31 10.63
C SER A 7 -1.99 -12.91 11.81
N GLU A 8 -2.15 -13.55 12.97
CA GLU A 8 -1.32 -13.29 14.16
C GLU A 8 -0.02 -14.10 14.17
N LYS A 9 0.13 -15.05 13.24
CA LYS A 9 1.26 -16.00 13.18
C LYS A 9 2.20 -15.74 12.01
N VAL A 10 1.92 -14.72 11.20
CA VAL A 10 2.68 -14.40 10.00
C VAL A 10 2.82 -12.89 9.87
N GLU A 11 3.92 -12.46 9.27
CA GLU A 11 4.14 -11.07 8.90
C GLU A 11 3.58 -10.81 7.48
N VAL A 12 2.70 -9.83 7.38
CA VAL A 12 2.05 -9.43 6.13
C VAL A 12 2.86 -8.29 5.49
N ALA A 13 3.54 -8.61 4.39
CA ALA A 13 4.18 -7.62 3.53
C ALA A 13 3.33 -7.35 2.28
N THR A 14 3.03 -6.10 2.00
CA THR A 14 2.37 -5.69 0.75
C THR A 14 2.88 -4.34 0.27
N LYS A 15 2.37 -3.85 -0.87
CA LYS A 15 2.95 -2.72 -1.61
C LYS A 15 1.87 -1.80 -2.16
N PHE A 16 2.23 -0.54 -2.41
CA PHE A 16 1.36 0.46 -3.04
C PHE A 16 2.00 1.17 -4.23
N GLY A 17 1.21 2.03 -4.87
CA GLY A 17 1.69 3.03 -5.81
C GLY A 17 1.35 2.77 -7.27
N GLN A 18 0.92 1.57 -7.64
CA GLN A 18 0.39 1.32 -8.99
C GLN A 18 -1.09 1.73 -9.09
N ARG A 19 -1.42 2.51 -10.12
CA ARG A 19 -2.79 2.86 -10.50
C ARG A 19 -3.05 2.56 -11.96
N ILE A 20 -4.32 2.39 -12.30
CA ILE A 20 -4.79 2.43 -13.69
C ILE A 20 -5.56 3.74 -13.86
N VAL A 21 -5.10 4.57 -14.79
CA VAL A 21 -5.74 5.83 -15.19
C VAL A 21 -5.90 5.77 -16.70
N ASP A 22 -7.13 5.87 -17.19
CA ASP A 22 -7.48 5.77 -18.62
C ASP A 22 -6.88 4.55 -19.32
N GLY A 23 -6.96 3.38 -18.65
CA GLY A 23 -6.44 2.11 -19.13
C GLY A 23 -4.92 1.96 -19.08
N LYS A 24 -4.17 2.97 -18.63
CA LYS A 24 -2.71 2.95 -18.53
C LYS A 24 -2.26 2.76 -17.10
N ARG A 25 -1.20 1.97 -16.92
CA ARG A 25 -0.51 1.85 -15.63
C ARG A 25 0.30 3.11 -15.36
N VAL A 26 0.05 3.74 -14.22
CA VAL A 26 0.80 4.90 -13.73
C VAL A 26 1.28 4.64 -12.31
N VAL A 27 2.33 5.35 -11.90
CA VAL A 27 2.82 5.34 -10.52
C VAL A 27 2.34 6.61 -9.83
N SER A 28 1.82 6.50 -8.60
CA SER A 28 1.47 7.64 -7.76
C SER A 28 1.95 7.37 -6.34
N SER A 29 2.61 8.35 -5.74
CA SER A 29 3.01 8.30 -4.32
C SER A 29 2.49 9.50 -3.52
N GLU A 30 1.40 10.10 -4.01
CA GLU A 30 0.70 11.17 -3.30
C GLU A 30 0.08 10.62 -1.99
N PRO A 31 0.20 11.34 -0.85
CA PRO A 31 -0.25 10.86 0.45
C PRO A 31 -1.69 10.36 0.49
N VAL A 32 -2.60 11.06 -0.21
CA VAL A 32 -4.00 10.67 -0.33
C VAL A 32 -4.16 9.31 -1.00
N HIS A 33 -3.37 9.02 -2.03
CA HIS A 33 -3.40 7.74 -2.70
C HIS A 33 -2.77 6.64 -1.84
N VAL A 34 -1.65 6.92 -1.15
CA VAL A 34 -1.00 5.96 -0.25
C VAL A 34 -1.98 5.51 0.84
N ARG A 35 -2.68 6.45 1.48
CA ARG A 35 -3.67 6.14 2.51
C ARG A 35 -4.82 5.29 1.97
N ALA A 36 -5.43 5.70 0.84
CA ALA A 36 -6.51 4.95 0.22
C ALA A 36 -6.08 3.53 -0.20
N ALA A 37 -4.85 3.38 -0.73
CA ALA A 37 -4.31 2.07 -1.09
C ALA A 37 -4.06 1.18 0.14
N CYS A 38 -3.73 1.77 1.28
CA CYS A 38 -3.52 1.05 2.54
C CYS A 38 -4.85 0.52 3.06
N GLU A 39 -5.87 1.38 3.17
CA GLU A 39 -7.23 1.01 3.60
C GLU A 39 -7.81 -0.12 2.74
N GLU A 40 -7.66 -0.01 1.42
CA GLU A 40 -8.11 -1.03 0.50
C GLU A 40 -7.30 -2.34 0.59
N SER A 41 -6.02 -2.27 0.97
CA SER A 41 -5.21 -3.46 1.20
C SER A 41 -5.62 -4.19 2.48
N LEU A 42 -5.81 -3.46 3.57
CA LEU A 42 -6.33 -3.99 4.84
C LEU A 42 -7.66 -4.71 4.63
N LYS A 43 -8.61 -4.05 3.92
CA LYS A 43 -9.92 -4.62 3.59
C LYS A 43 -9.83 -5.90 2.75
N ARG A 44 -8.99 -5.93 1.71
CA ARG A 44 -8.84 -7.12 0.84
C ARG A 44 -8.15 -8.28 1.55
N LEU A 45 -7.17 -7.99 2.39
CA LEU A 45 -6.43 -8.99 3.14
C LEU A 45 -7.22 -9.49 4.36
N GLY A 46 -8.16 -8.69 4.85
CA GLY A 46 -8.96 -8.99 6.04
C GLY A 46 -8.12 -8.93 7.31
N VAL A 47 -7.24 -7.93 7.41
CA VAL A 47 -6.33 -7.72 8.55
C VAL A 47 -6.41 -6.27 9.01
N ASP A 48 -6.17 -6.04 10.30
CA ASP A 48 -6.20 -4.69 10.89
C ASP A 48 -4.87 -3.96 10.77
N CYS A 49 -3.77 -4.68 10.49
CA CYS A 49 -2.44 -4.13 10.36
C CYS A 49 -1.68 -4.82 9.20
N ILE A 50 -0.76 -4.07 8.59
CA ILE A 50 0.24 -4.57 7.63
C ILE A 50 1.60 -4.34 8.29
N ASP A 51 2.35 -5.42 8.51
CA ASP A 51 3.66 -5.36 9.17
C ASP A 51 4.69 -4.60 8.34
N LEU A 52 4.63 -4.74 7.01
CA LEU A 52 5.57 -4.10 6.10
C LEU A 52 4.88 -3.61 4.83
N TYR A 53 4.83 -2.28 4.68
CA TYR A 53 4.16 -1.63 3.57
C TYR A 53 5.15 -0.88 2.66
N PHE A 54 5.38 -1.43 1.47
CA PHE A 54 6.36 -0.90 0.53
C PHE A 54 5.77 0.07 -0.49
N GLN A 55 6.51 1.12 -0.80
CA GLN A 55 6.36 1.78 -2.10
C GLN A 55 6.85 0.81 -3.20
N HIS A 56 5.95 0.37 -4.08
CA HIS A 56 6.29 -0.64 -5.09
C HIS A 56 7.20 -0.07 -6.19
N ARG A 57 7.01 1.20 -6.54
CA ARG A 57 7.81 1.97 -7.50
C ARG A 57 7.86 3.43 -7.06
N VAL A 58 9.01 4.07 -7.26
CA VAL A 58 9.21 5.47 -6.92
C VAL A 58 8.45 6.36 -7.90
N ASP A 59 7.64 7.28 -7.36
CA ASP A 59 7.07 8.40 -8.12
C ASP A 59 8.09 9.54 -8.17
N THR A 60 8.79 9.68 -9.29
CA THR A 60 9.88 10.67 -9.44
C THR A 60 9.40 12.11 -9.53
N ARG A 61 8.09 12.37 -9.48
CA ARG A 61 7.50 13.72 -9.51
C ARG A 61 7.43 14.36 -8.13
N LEU A 62 7.59 13.57 -7.07
CA LEU A 62 7.49 13.99 -5.68
C LEU A 62 8.80 13.66 -4.94
N PRO A 63 9.33 14.57 -4.09
CA PRO A 63 10.34 14.19 -3.10
C PRO A 63 9.83 13.05 -2.22
N ILE A 64 10.71 12.10 -1.86
CA ILE A 64 10.31 10.90 -1.10
C ILE A 64 9.71 11.25 0.26
N GLU A 65 10.16 12.36 0.84
CA GLU A 65 9.70 12.91 2.11
C GLU A 65 8.20 13.22 2.07
N VAL A 66 7.65 13.63 0.91
CA VAL A 66 6.20 13.86 0.77
C VAL A 66 5.42 12.56 1.00
N THR A 67 5.99 11.41 0.63
CA THR A 67 5.35 10.10 0.74
C THR A 67 5.52 9.48 2.13
N VAL A 68 6.68 9.65 2.77
CA VAL A 68 7.06 8.90 3.99
C VAL A 68 7.04 9.73 5.28
N SER A 69 6.92 11.05 5.19
CA SER A 69 6.90 11.89 6.40
C SER A 69 5.61 11.70 7.22
N PRO A 70 5.69 11.88 8.55
CA PRO A 70 4.53 11.82 9.45
C PRO A 70 3.41 12.82 9.12
#